data_AF-A0A8J6J1Z5-F1
#
_entry.id   AF-A0A8J6J1Z5-F1
#
_cell.length_a   1.000
_cell.length_b   1.000
_cell.length_c   1.000
_cell.angle_alpha   90.00
_cell.angle_beta   90.00
_cell.angle_gamma   90.00
#
_symmetry.space_group_name_H-M   'P 1'
#
loop_
_entity.id
_entity.type
_entity.pdbx_description
1 polymer ?
#
loop_
_entity_poly.entity_id
_entity_poly.type
_entity_poly.pdbx_seq_one_letter_code
_entity_poly.pdbx_strand_id
1 'polypeptide(L)'
;MKDHPEEKRGRRWLAALLLLNLLLTALERTLPVWPYRSGPVLLLTAAGLLPTAVVLWGLLRGSWPALAVFCIGAVRGVGDLVGLLQFGGVSALDRATALTLVVLLSRITVLLALFRQDDVSRYWERRRLRRRRGDLVLEAVLFLSALVLPLLLGALLQGAFSSGNL
;
A
#
# COMPACT_ATOMS: atom_id res chain seq x y z
N MET A 1 -0.10 27.74 -17.51
CA MET A 1 -0.52 26.37 -17.92
C MET A 1 -1.82 26.06 -17.17
N LYS A 2 -2.99 26.20 -17.81
CA LYS A 2 -4.29 25.97 -17.17
C LYS A 2 -4.49 24.46 -17.06
N ASP A 3 -4.57 23.93 -15.84
CA ASP A 3 -4.92 22.53 -15.59
C ASP A 3 -6.26 22.23 -16.27
N HIS A 4 -6.25 21.36 -17.28
CA HIS A 4 -7.48 20.93 -17.95
C HIS A 4 -8.39 20.24 -16.92
N PRO A 5 -9.71 20.47 -16.94
CA PRO A 5 -10.65 19.89 -15.98
C PRO A 5 -10.58 18.35 -15.93
N GLU A 6 -10.22 17.72 -17.04
CA GLU A 6 -9.97 16.28 -17.17
C GLU A 6 -8.78 15.79 -16.33
N GLU A 7 -7.69 16.57 -16.24
CA GLU A 7 -6.52 16.20 -15.42
C GLU A 7 -6.85 16.23 -13.92
N LYS A 8 -7.68 17.19 -13.48
CA LYS A 8 -8.14 17.24 -12.09
C LYS A 8 -9.05 16.06 -11.75
N ARG A 9 -9.86 15.59 -12.71
CA ARG A 9 -10.76 14.45 -12.54
C ARG A 9 -9.97 13.14 -12.46
N GLY A 10 -9.06 12.89 -13.39
CA GLY A 10 -8.18 11.71 -13.36
C GLY A 10 -7.34 11.63 -12.08
N ARG A 11 -6.78 12.75 -11.62
CA ARG A 11 -6.04 12.82 -10.34
C ARG A 11 -6.91 12.48 -9.14
N ARG A 12 -8.14 13.02 -9.07
CA ARG A 12 -9.06 12.77 -7.94
C ARG A 12 -9.50 11.31 -7.90
N TRP A 13 -9.81 10.71 -9.05
CA TRP A 13 -10.14 9.28 -9.13
C TRP A 13 -8.99 8.40 -8.71
N LEU A 14 -7.78 8.65 -9.22
CA LEU A 14 -6.59 7.91 -8.81
C LEU A 14 -6.34 8.06 -7.30
N ALA A 15 -6.39 9.28 -6.78
CA ALA A 15 -6.21 9.52 -5.35
C ALA A 15 -7.26 8.80 -4.49
N ALA A 16 -8.53 8.81 -4.91
CA ALA A 16 -9.61 8.11 -4.21
C ALA A 16 -9.40 6.59 -4.20
N LEU A 17 -9.01 6.01 -5.35
CA LEU A 17 -8.72 4.57 -5.44
C LEU A 17 -7.52 4.16 -4.59
N LEU A 18 -6.45 4.95 -4.60
CA LEU A 18 -5.27 4.70 -3.78
C LEU A 18 -5.57 4.87 -2.29
N LEU A 19 -6.36 5.88 -1.92
CA LEU A 19 -6.79 6.09 -0.54
C LEU A 19 -7.68 4.95 -0.05
N LEU A 20 -8.61 4.48 -0.89
CA LEU A 20 -9.43 3.31 -0.60
C LEU A 20 -8.54 2.06 -0.39
N ASN A 21 -7.54 1.85 -1.25
CA ASN A 21 -6.60 0.75 -1.10
C ASN A 21 -5.80 0.82 0.20
N LEU A 22 -5.36 2.02 0.59
CA LEU A 22 -4.66 2.26 1.85
C LEU A 22 -5.56 1.95 3.05
N LEU A 23 -6.81 2.41 3.04
CA LEU A 23 -7.77 2.14 4.11
C LEU A 23 -8.08 0.65 4.25
N LEU A 24 -8.29 -0.04 3.13
CA LEU A 24 -8.52 -1.49 3.14
C LEU A 24 -7.29 -2.25 3.67
N THR A 25 -6.08 -1.85 3.27
CA THR A 25 -4.83 -2.45 3.77
C THR A 25 -4.61 -2.14 5.26
N ALA A 26 -4.97 -0.93 5.70
CA ALA A 26 -4.92 -0.56 7.12
C ALA A 26 -5.90 -1.38 7.94
N LEU A 27 -7.11 -1.60 7.42
CA LEU A 27 -8.12 -2.42 8.07
C LEU A 27 -7.67 -3.90 8.17
N GLU A 28 -7.11 -4.45 7.09
CA GLU A 28 -6.55 -5.82 7.07
C GLU A 28 -5.49 -6.03 8.14
N ARG A 29 -4.62 -5.04 8.35
CA ARG A 29 -3.53 -5.13 9.33
C ARG A 29 -3.96 -4.81 10.76
N THR A 30 -5.01 -4.02 10.95
CA THR A 30 -5.47 -3.63 12.29
C THR A 30 -6.50 -4.60 12.88
N LEU A 31 -7.27 -5.30 12.05
CA LEU A 31 -8.26 -6.30 12.49
C LEU A 31 -7.70 -7.40 13.41
N PRO A 32 -6.60 -8.10 13.08
CA PRO A 32 -6.07 -9.17 13.94
C PRO A 32 -5.48 -8.63 15.25
N VAL A 33 -5.18 -7.34 15.29
CA VAL A 33 -4.47 -6.67 16.38
C VAL A 33 -5.42 -5.87 17.28
N TRP A 34 -6.65 -5.66 16.83
CA TRP A 34 -7.72 -4.99 17.58
C TRP A 34 -7.94 -5.49 19.03
N PRO A 35 -7.87 -6.80 19.34
CA PRO A 35 -7.99 -7.25 20.73
C PRO A 35 -6.79 -6.83 21.61
N TYR A 36 -5.63 -6.53 21.01
CA TYR A 36 -4.41 -6.10 21.69
C TYR A 36 -4.23 -4.58 21.51
N ARG A 37 -5.01 -3.78 22.25
CA ARG A 37 -4.90 -2.30 22.29
C ARG A 37 -3.69 -1.78 23.06
N SER A 38 -2.53 -2.42 22.94
CA SER A 38 -1.30 -1.86 23.51
C SER A 38 -0.75 -0.80 22.55
N GLY A 39 -0.44 0.39 23.08
CA GLY A 39 0.19 1.49 22.35
C GLY A 39 1.35 1.07 21.42
N PRO A 40 2.32 0.23 21.86
CA PRO A 40 3.44 -0.20 21.00
C PRO A 40 3.00 -1.05 19.81
N VAL A 41 1.95 -1.86 19.96
CA VAL A 41 1.45 -2.73 18.90
C VAL A 41 0.69 -1.92 17.85
N LEU A 42 -0.07 -0.91 18.26
CA LEU A 42 -0.69 0.05 17.33
C LEU A 42 0.35 0.88 16.58
N LEU A 43 1.44 1.27 17.24
CA LEU A 43 2.55 1.99 16.58
C LEU A 43 3.26 1.12 15.54
N LEU A 44 3.48 -0.17 15.82
CA LEU A 44 4.10 -1.10 14.88
C LEU A 44 3.20 -1.39 13.66
N THR A 45 1.90 -1.56 13.87
CA THR A 45 0.95 -1.73 12.75
C THR A 45 0.88 -0.49 11.86
N ALA A 46 0.85 0.71 12.46
CA ALA A 46 0.89 1.98 11.73
C ALA A 46 2.21 2.18 10.99
N ALA A 47 3.35 1.89 11.63
CA ALA A 47 4.67 1.97 11.00
C ALA A 47 4.76 1.00 9.80
N GLY A 48 4.20 -0.21 9.93
CA GLY A 48 4.14 -1.17 8.84
C GLY A 48 3.37 -0.69 7.60
N LEU A 49 2.47 0.29 7.72
CA LEU A 49 1.71 0.86 6.60
C LEU A 49 2.50 1.92 5.81
N LEU A 50 3.61 2.44 6.35
CA LEU A 50 4.44 3.47 5.72
C LEU A 50 4.97 3.05 4.34
N PRO A 51 5.55 1.84 4.15
CA PRO A 51 6.01 1.40 2.82
C PRO A 51 4.88 1.43 1.79
N THR A 52 3.69 0.97 2.17
CA THR A 52 2.52 0.95 1.30
C THR A 52 2.09 2.37 0.94
N ALA A 53 2.05 3.28 1.92
CA ALA A 53 1.72 4.69 1.69
C ALA A 53 2.72 5.38 0.73
N VAL A 54 4.02 5.09 0.86
CA VAL A 54 5.06 5.63 -0.03
C VAL A 54 4.90 5.09 -1.45
N VAL A 55 4.59 3.80 -1.62
CA VAL A 55 4.31 3.21 -2.94
C VAL A 55 3.09 3.87 -3.58
N LEU A 56 1.99 4.02 -2.85
CA LEU A 56 0.77 4.67 -3.37
C LEU A 56 1.04 6.13 -3.74
N TRP A 57 1.82 6.85 -2.92
CA TRP A 57 2.24 8.22 -3.22
C TRP A 57 3.12 8.32 -4.47
N GLY A 58 4.09 7.42 -4.63
CA GLY A 58 4.91 7.33 -5.84
C GLY A 58 4.05 7.02 -7.07
N LEU A 59 3.05 6.15 -6.91
CA LEU A 59 2.13 5.76 -7.97
C LEU A 59 1.21 6.93 -8.39
N LEU A 60 0.69 7.70 -7.43
CA LEU A 60 -0.05 8.95 -7.70
C LEU A 60 0.79 9.97 -8.49
N ARG A 61 2.10 10.02 -8.22
CA ARG A 61 3.01 10.92 -8.92
C ARG A 61 3.47 10.40 -10.29
N GLY A 62 3.14 9.17 -10.71
CA GLY A 62 3.56 8.62 -12.01
C GLY A 62 4.84 7.78 -11.99
N SER A 63 5.20 7.15 -10.87
CA SER A 63 6.46 6.39 -10.71
C SER A 63 6.36 4.99 -11.31
N TRP A 64 7.27 4.65 -12.22
CA TRP A 64 7.44 3.28 -12.73
C TRP A 64 7.88 2.29 -11.63
N PRO A 65 8.89 2.62 -10.81
CA PRO A 65 9.25 1.78 -9.66
C PRO A 65 8.06 1.49 -8.74
N ALA A 66 7.25 2.50 -8.42
CA ALA A 66 6.09 2.29 -7.56
C ALA A 66 5.03 1.39 -8.23
N LEU A 67 4.83 1.52 -9.54
CA LEU A 67 3.96 0.61 -10.30
C LEU A 67 4.48 -0.83 -10.24
N ALA A 68 5.79 -1.03 -10.45
CA ALA A 68 6.40 -2.36 -10.39
C ALA A 68 6.24 -2.99 -9.00
N VAL A 69 6.54 -2.23 -7.93
CA VAL A 69 6.36 -2.71 -6.55
C VAL A 69 4.88 -3.01 -6.24
N PHE A 70 3.97 -2.18 -6.73
CA PHE A 70 2.52 -2.40 -6.57
C PHE A 70 2.05 -3.67 -7.30
N CYS A 71 2.53 -3.91 -8.54
CA CYS A 71 2.26 -5.13 -9.29
C CYS A 71 2.82 -6.38 -8.59
N ILE A 72 4.06 -6.32 -8.11
CA ILE A 72 4.67 -7.42 -7.34
C ILE A 72 3.84 -7.71 -6.08
N GLY A 73 3.40 -6.66 -5.38
CA GLY A 73 2.53 -6.78 -4.22
C GLY A 73 1.15 -7.38 -4.53
N ALA A 74 0.59 -7.08 -5.71
CA ALA A 74 -0.65 -7.69 -6.17
C ALA A 74 -0.46 -9.19 -6.46
N VAL A 75 0.59 -9.55 -7.22
CA VAL A 75 0.91 -10.96 -7.53
C VAL A 75 1.18 -11.77 -6.27
N ARG A 76 1.95 -11.22 -5.33
CA ARG A 76 2.20 -11.85 -4.03
C ARG A 76 0.90 -12.07 -3.26
N GLY A 77 0.00 -11.08 -3.24
CA GLY A 77 -1.31 -11.21 -2.61
C GLY A 77 -2.19 -12.30 -3.24
N VAL A 78 -2.11 -12.49 -4.56
CA VAL A 78 -2.79 -13.62 -5.24
C VAL A 78 -2.19 -14.93 -4.74
N GLY A 79 -0.86 -15.03 -4.67
CA GLY A 79 -0.16 -16.21 -4.17
C GLY A 79 -0.53 -16.56 -2.73
N ASP A 80 -0.58 -15.56 -1.84
CA ASP A 80 -0.96 -15.73 -0.43
C ASP A 80 -2.41 -16.22 -0.31
N LEU A 81 -3.33 -15.65 -1.11
CA LEU A 81 -4.73 -16.08 -1.15
C LEU A 81 -4.89 -17.51 -1.68
N VAL A 82 -4.17 -17.85 -2.77
CA VAL A 82 -4.17 -19.20 -3.34
C VAL A 82 -3.61 -20.20 -2.32
N GLY A 83 -2.54 -19.85 -1.61
CA GLY A 83 -1.99 -20.65 -0.53
C GLY A 83 -3.01 -20.87 0.59
N LEU A 84 -3.69 -19.82 1.05
CA LEU A 84 -4.75 -19.92 2.07
C LEU A 84 -5.91 -20.82 1.63
N LEU A 85 -6.32 -20.74 0.37
CA LEU A 85 -7.42 -21.56 -0.17
C LEU A 85 -7.00 -23.02 -0.40
N GLN A 86 -5.78 -23.26 -0.87
CA GLN A 86 -5.26 -24.60 -1.13
C GLN A 86 -4.93 -25.36 0.16
N PHE A 87 -4.38 -24.66 1.17
CA PHE A 87 -3.90 -25.29 2.40
C PHE A 87 -4.82 -25.08 3.62
N GLY A 88 -5.79 -24.15 3.56
CA GLY A 88 -6.63 -23.78 4.71
C GLY A 88 -8.04 -24.39 4.76
N GLY A 89 -8.50 -25.06 3.69
CA GLY A 89 -9.79 -25.78 3.67
C GLY A 89 -11.04 -24.88 3.84
N VAL A 90 -12.18 -25.46 4.22
CA VAL A 90 -13.47 -24.72 4.40
C VAL A 90 -13.40 -23.72 5.56
N SER A 91 -12.54 -23.99 6.55
CA SER A 91 -12.20 -23.08 7.66
C SER A 91 -11.47 -21.81 7.22
N ALA A 92 -10.90 -21.77 6.01
CA ALA A 92 -10.32 -20.55 5.44
C ALA A 92 -11.38 -19.60 4.87
N LEU A 93 -12.66 -19.97 4.77
CA LEU A 93 -13.74 -19.02 4.47
C LEU A 93 -14.16 -18.25 5.73
N ASP A 94 -13.21 -17.56 6.35
CA ASP A 94 -13.46 -16.65 7.45
C ASP A 94 -13.45 -15.18 6.98
N ARG A 95 -13.93 -14.27 7.84
CA ARG A 95 -13.96 -12.81 7.62
C ARG A 95 -12.60 -12.24 7.19
N ALA A 96 -11.49 -12.81 7.68
CA ALA A 96 -10.15 -12.38 7.34
C ALA A 96 -9.84 -12.61 5.85
N THR A 97 -10.17 -13.78 5.32
CA THR A 97 -9.91 -14.16 3.92
C THR A 97 -10.80 -13.40 2.95
N ALA A 98 -12.05 -13.14 3.33
CA ALA A 98 -12.94 -12.25 2.57
C ALA A 98 -12.35 -10.84 2.45
N LEU A 99 -11.73 -10.33 3.52
CA LEU A 99 -11.12 -9.01 3.51
C LEU A 99 -9.81 -8.97 2.69
N THR A 100 -8.98 -10.00 2.77
CA THR A 100 -7.81 -10.16 1.87
C THR A 100 -8.24 -10.20 0.40
N LEU A 101 -9.34 -10.87 0.08
CA LEU A 101 -9.90 -10.89 -1.27
C LEU A 101 -10.40 -9.51 -1.71
N VAL A 102 -11.05 -8.74 -0.82
CA VAL A 102 -11.46 -7.35 -1.09
C VAL A 102 -10.25 -6.44 -1.31
N VAL A 103 -9.19 -6.57 -0.51
CA VAL A 103 -7.94 -5.84 -0.69
C VAL A 103 -7.32 -6.18 -2.06
N LEU A 104 -7.28 -7.46 -2.41
CA LEU A 104 -6.78 -7.92 -3.71
C LEU A 104 -7.58 -7.34 -4.88
N LEU A 105 -8.92 -7.43 -4.81
CA LEU A 105 -9.82 -6.84 -5.81
C LEU A 105 -9.59 -5.34 -5.94
N SER A 106 -9.40 -4.62 -4.82
CA SER A 106 -9.09 -3.19 -4.87
C SER A 106 -7.77 -2.89 -5.58
N ARG A 107 -6.74 -3.73 -5.41
CA ARG A 107 -5.46 -3.60 -6.12
C ARG A 107 -5.64 -3.83 -7.62
N ILE A 108 -6.42 -4.84 -7.99
CA ILE A 108 -6.76 -5.12 -9.39
C ILE A 108 -7.53 -3.96 -10.00
N THR A 109 -8.49 -3.36 -9.27
CA THR A 109 -9.24 -2.18 -9.73
C THR A 109 -8.33 -0.97 -9.95
N VAL A 110 -7.34 -0.74 -9.08
CA VAL A 110 -6.33 0.31 -9.28
C VAL A 110 -5.53 0.06 -10.56
N LEU A 111 -5.08 -1.19 -10.79
CA LEU A 111 -4.38 -1.56 -12.02
C LEU A 111 -5.28 -1.37 -13.26
N LEU A 112 -6.53 -1.81 -13.18
CA LEU A 112 -7.50 -1.69 -14.25
C LEU A 112 -7.79 -0.21 -14.57
N ALA A 113 -7.89 0.66 -13.56
CA ALA A 113 -8.05 2.09 -13.75
C ALA A 113 -6.83 2.73 -14.43
N LEU A 114 -5.61 2.29 -14.07
CA LEU A 114 -4.38 2.77 -14.73
C LEU A 114 -4.28 2.34 -16.19
N PHE A 115 -4.76 1.14 -16.55
CA PHE A 115 -4.61 0.59 -17.91
C PHE A 115 -5.83 0.79 -18.83
N ARG A 116 -7.05 0.86 -18.31
CA ARG A 116 -8.28 0.94 -19.12
C ARG A 116 -9.04 2.25 -19.03
N GLN A 117 -8.80 3.08 -18.01
CA GLN A 117 -9.58 4.30 -17.82
C GLN A 117 -8.85 5.50 -18.44
N ASP A 118 -9.39 6.03 -19.55
CA ASP A 118 -8.76 7.08 -20.35
C ASP A 118 -8.33 8.30 -19.51
N ASP A 119 -9.17 8.76 -18.57
CA ASP A 119 -8.87 9.92 -17.73
C ASP A 119 -7.68 9.69 -16.78
N VAL A 120 -7.58 8.50 -16.18
CA VAL A 120 -6.55 8.15 -15.19
C VAL A 120 -5.24 7.80 -15.88
N SER A 121 -5.32 7.02 -16.96
CA SER A 121 -4.17 6.66 -17.80
C SER A 121 -3.50 7.90 -18.41
N ARG A 122 -4.30 8.80 -19.04
CA ARG A 122 -3.78 10.04 -19.63
C ARG A 122 -3.16 10.96 -18.58
N TYR A 123 -3.77 11.06 -17.39
CA TYR A 123 -3.20 11.82 -16.28
C TYR A 123 -1.83 11.24 -15.87
N TRP A 124 -1.77 9.92 -15.69
CA TRP A 124 -0.57 9.23 -15.23
C TRP A 124 0.58 9.33 -16.25
N GLU A 125 0.31 9.15 -17.54
CA GLU A 125 1.29 9.32 -18.62
C GLU A 125 1.83 10.75 -18.72
N ARG A 126 0.94 11.77 -18.67
CA ARG A 126 1.38 13.17 -18.68
C ARG A 126 2.23 13.51 -17.46
N ARG A 127 1.89 12.96 -16.29
CA ARG A 127 2.66 13.19 -15.07
C ARG A 127 4.03 12.50 -15.13
N ARG A 128 4.09 11.29 -15.67
CA ARG A 128 5.32 10.55 -15.94
C ARG A 128 6.28 11.36 -16.81
N LEU A 129 5.80 11.92 -17.92
CA LEU A 129 6.64 12.71 -18.85
C LEU A 129 7.23 13.97 -18.20
N ARG A 130 6.62 14.48 -17.14
CA ARG A 130 7.07 15.67 -16.42
C ARG A 130 8.01 15.37 -15.25
N ARG A 131 8.30 14.11 -14.96
CA ARG A 131 9.21 13.74 -13.85
C ARG A 131 10.66 14.01 -14.19
N ARG A 132 11.40 14.50 -13.21
CA ARG A 132 12.87 14.59 -13.27
C ARG A 132 13.50 13.38 -12.61
N ARG A 133 14.72 13.02 -13.02
CA ARG A 133 15.48 11.90 -12.41
C ARG A 133 15.66 12.06 -10.90
N GLY A 134 15.74 13.30 -10.39
CA GLY A 134 15.84 13.59 -8.95
C GLY A 134 14.63 13.13 -8.11
N ASP A 135 13.43 13.08 -8.71
CA ASP A 135 12.23 12.59 -8.01
C ASP A 135 12.32 11.09 -7.71
N LEU A 136 13.05 10.32 -8.53
CA LEU A 136 13.24 8.89 -8.36
C LEU A 136 14.17 8.58 -7.17
N VAL A 137 15.23 9.38 -7.00
CA VAL A 137 16.16 9.22 -5.86
C VAL A 137 15.43 9.52 -4.56
N LEU A 138 14.64 10.60 -4.53
CA LEU A 138 13.85 10.97 -3.36
C LEU A 138 12.82 9.87 -3.02
N GLU A 139 12.17 9.29 -4.02
CA GLU A 139 11.28 8.14 -3.83
C GLU A 139 11.99 6.91 -3.29
N ALA A 140 13.17 6.58 -3.81
CA ALA A 140 13.95 5.44 -3.34
C ALA A 140 14.40 5.65 -1.89
N VAL A 141 14.88 6.84 -1.54
CA VAL A 141 15.27 7.18 -0.17
C VAL A 141 14.08 7.12 0.78
N LEU A 142 12.92 7.67 0.38
CA LEU A 142 11.69 7.60 1.18
C LEU A 142 11.18 6.17 1.34
N PHE A 143 11.31 5.34 0.31
CA PHE A 143 10.89 3.95 0.37
C PHE A 143 11.80 3.13 1.29
N LEU A 144 13.13 3.30 1.17
CA LEU A 144 14.10 2.65 2.04
C LEU A 144 13.93 3.11 3.50
N SER A 145 13.72 4.41 3.75
CA SER A 145 13.49 4.89 5.11
C SER A 145 12.18 4.35 5.68
N ALA A 146 11.11 4.27 4.88
CA ALA A 146 9.85 3.67 5.29
C ALA A 146 9.93 2.17 5.56
N LEU A 147 10.88 1.45 4.95
CA LEU A 147 11.16 0.04 5.25
C LEU A 147 12.01 -0.15 6.51
N VAL A 148 13.00 0.71 6.72
CA VAL A 148 13.94 0.61 7.85
C VAL A 148 13.30 1.10 9.15
N LEU A 149 12.47 2.14 9.11
CA LEU A 149 11.87 2.74 10.31
C LEU A 149 11.03 1.75 11.14
N PRO A 150 10.13 0.93 10.56
CA PRO A 150 9.37 -0.07 11.31
C PRO A 150 10.25 -1.17 11.90
N LEU A 151 11.34 -1.55 11.22
CA LEU A 151 12.29 -2.55 11.70
C LEU A 151 13.07 -2.02 12.91
N LEU A 152 13.53 -0.77 12.85
CA LEU A 152 14.20 -0.10 13.97
C LEU A 152 13.24 0.08 15.16
N LEU A 153 11.99 0.47 14.90
CA LEU A 153 10.98 0.61 15.94
C LEU A 153 10.68 -0.74 16.61
N GLY A 154 10.58 -1.82 15.83
CA GLY A 154 10.43 -3.17 16.34
C GLY A 154 11.60 -3.61 17.23
N ALA A 155 12.83 -3.37 16.78
CA ALA A 155 14.03 -3.70 17.54
C ALA A 155 14.14 -2.91 18.86
N LEU A 156 13.80 -1.61 18.83
CA LEU A 156 13.78 -0.77 20.03
C LEU A 156 12.76 -1.23 21.07
N LEU A 157 11.55 -1.57 20.62
CA LEU A 157 10.51 -2.08 21.51
C LEU A 157 10.89 -3.44 22.10
N GLN A 158 11.44 -4.36 21.29
CA GLN A 158 11.93 -5.65 21.80
C GLN A 158 13.05 -5.48 22.83
N GLY A 159 13.99 -4.56 22.59
CA GLY A 159 15.05 -4.22 23.56
C GLY A 159 14.49 -3.67 24.88
N ALA A 160 13.51 -2.77 24.82
CA ALA A 160 12.87 -2.18 26.00
C ALA A 160 12.10 -3.21 26.84
N PHE A 161 11.41 -4.16 26.20
CA PHE A 161 10.74 -5.27 26.90
C PHE A 161 11.74 -6.27 27.49
N SER A 162 12.86 -6.54 26.80
CA SER A 162 13.90 -7.44 27.29
C SER A 162 14.70 -6.88 28.47
N SER A 163 14.78 -5.55 28.63
CA SER A 163 15.51 -4.90 29.72
C SER A 163 14.67 -4.60 30.96
N GLY A 164 13.39 -4.99 30.99
CA GLY A 164 12.52 -4.81 32.17
C GLY A 164 12.25 -3.36 32.59
N ASN A 165 12.34 -2.40 31.66
CA ASN A 165 12.20 -0.97 31.96
C ASN A 165 10.76 -0.43 31.80
N LEU A 166 9.75 -1.31 31.89
CA LEU A 166 8.32 -0.95 31.88
C LEU A 166 7.56 -1.78 32.90
#